data_AF-A0A1H0M0W0-F1
#
_entry.id   AF-A0A1H0M0W0-F1
#
_cell.length_a   1.000
_cell.length_b   1.000
_cell.length_c   1.000
_cell.angle_alpha   90.00
_cell.angle_beta   90.00
_cell.angle_gamma   90.00
#
_symmetry.space_group_name_H-M   'P 1'
#
loop_
_entity.id
_entity.type
_entity.pdbx_description
1 polymer ?
#
loop_
_entity_poly.entity_id
_entity_poly.type
_entity_poly.pdbx_seq_one_letter_code
_entity_poly.pdbx_strand_id
1 'polypeptide(L)' 'MSRYRIETGTVSGDEFRPGPFHDAVNAASVAQAVEAVRPVLAEGGFTADWGDHARVLDAERREVARVALTPEFWSH' A
#
# COMPACT_ATOMS: atom_id res chain seq x y z
N MET A 1 -14.97 -1.18 -12.36
CA MET A 1 -14.10 -1.21 -11.16
C MET A 1 -12.97 -2.17 -11.44
N SER A 2 -11.75 -1.79 -11.10
CA SER A 2 -10.54 -2.58 -11.27
C SER A 2 -10.09 -3.12 -9.92
N ARG A 3 -9.47 -4.31 -9.94
CA ARG A 3 -8.87 -4.90 -8.77
C ARG A 3 -7.43 -4.42 -8.63
N TYR A 4 -7.11 -3.88 -7.48
CA TYR A 4 -5.77 -3.46 -7.08
C TYR A 4 -5.30 -4.30 -5.90
N ARG A 5 -3.98 -4.40 -5.72
CA ARG A 5 -3.37 -5.01 -4.55
C ARG A 5 -2.52 -3.98 -3.82
N ILE A 6 -2.70 -3.91 -2.51
CA ILE A 6 -1.85 -3.13 -1.61
C ILE A 6 -0.84 -4.11 -1.04
N GLU A 7 0.45 -3.76 -1.08
CA GLU A 7 1.53 -4.54 -0.50
C GLU A 7 2.44 -3.62 0.31
N THR A 8 2.67 -3.94 1.57
CA THR A 8 3.61 -3.16 2.41
C THR A 8 5.02 -3.64 2.20
N GLY A 9 6.00 -2.85 2.63
CA GLY A 9 7.39 -3.25 2.58
C GLY A 9 8.32 -2.15 3.01
N THR A 10 9.61 -2.45 2.92
CA THR A 10 10.69 -1.50 3.20
C THR A 10 11.38 -1.10 1.90
N VAL A 11 11.78 0.16 1.76
CA VAL A 11 12.67 0.59 0.68
C VAL A 11 14.11 0.62 1.19
N SER A 12 15.00 -0.14 0.56
CA SER A 12 16.42 -0.20 0.90
C SER A 12 17.25 0.20 -0.32
N GLY A 13 17.77 1.43 -0.34
CA GLY A 13 18.33 2.02 -1.56
C GLY A 13 17.23 2.23 -2.58
N ASP A 14 17.37 1.66 -3.77
CA ASP A 14 16.36 1.73 -4.85
C ASP A 14 15.42 0.50 -4.89
N GLU A 15 15.65 -0.48 -4.02
CA GLU A 15 14.94 -1.75 -4.06
C GLU A 15 13.74 -1.77 -3.09
N PHE A 16 12.62 -2.37 -3.53
CA PHE A 16 11.58 -2.79 -2.59
C PHE A 16 11.95 -4.07 -1.91
N ARG A 17 11.61 -4.17 -0.63
CA ARG A 17 11.52 -5.45 0.05
C ARG A 17 10.10 -5.62 0.55
N PRO A 18 9.30 -6.52 -0.07
CA PRO A 18 7.95 -6.80 0.37
C PRO A 18 7.91 -7.21 1.85
N GLY A 19 6.94 -6.68 2.56
CA GLY A 19 6.61 -6.98 3.95
C GLY A 19 5.48 -8.01 4.06
N PRO A 20 4.99 -8.25 5.28
CA PRO A 20 4.01 -9.30 5.53
C PRO A 20 2.60 -8.95 5.03
N PHE A 21 2.24 -7.67 4.95
CA PHE A 21 0.88 -7.25 4.63
C PHE A 21 0.64 -7.18 3.12
N HIS A 22 -0.43 -7.85 2.69
CA HIS A 22 -0.92 -7.78 1.32
C HIS A 22 -2.43 -7.98 1.27
N ASP A 23 -3.16 -7.05 0.67
CA ASP A 23 -4.61 -7.14 0.52
C ASP A 23 -5.07 -6.62 -0.84
N ALA A 24 -6.26 -7.01 -1.28
CA ALA A 24 -6.85 -6.59 -2.55
C ALA A 24 -8.05 -5.66 -2.34
N VAL A 25 -8.06 -4.56 -3.08
CA VAL A 25 -9.16 -3.59 -3.07
C VAL A 25 -9.77 -3.45 -4.46
N ASN A 26 -11.08 -3.23 -4.51
CA ASN A 26 -11.75 -2.83 -5.73
C ASN A 26 -11.86 -1.31 -5.74
N ALA A 27 -11.35 -0.67 -6.79
CA ALA A 27 -11.40 0.78 -6.94
C ALA A 27 -11.78 1.17 -8.39
N ALA A 28 -12.39 2.33 -8.56
CA ALA A 28 -12.73 2.87 -9.87
C ALA A 28 -11.53 3.56 -10.56
N SER A 29 -10.51 3.96 -9.79
CA SER A 29 -9.31 4.62 -10.28
C SER A 29 -8.08 4.30 -9.41
N VAL A 30 -6.89 4.61 -9.92
CA VAL A 30 -5.64 4.52 -9.14
C VAL A 30 -5.67 5.45 -7.93
N ALA A 31 -6.21 6.67 -8.08
CA ALA A 31 -6.32 7.62 -6.96
C ALA A 31 -7.18 7.05 -5.82
N GLN A 32 -8.32 6.45 -6.14
CA GLN A 32 -9.17 5.81 -5.13
C GLN A 32 -8.48 4.58 -4.49
N ALA A 33 -7.69 3.83 -5.26
CA ALA A 33 -6.89 2.73 -4.71
C ALA A 33 -5.80 3.22 -3.74
N VAL A 34 -5.18 4.37 -4.02
CA VAL A 34 -4.21 5.03 -3.13
C VAL A 34 -4.89 5.56 -1.87
N GLU A 35 -6.05 6.21 -1.98
CA GLU A 35 -6.84 6.66 -0.83
C GLU A 35 -7.27 5.50 0.07
N ALA A 36 -7.49 4.30 -0.49
CA ALA A 36 -7.83 3.10 0.25
C ALA A 36 -6.66 2.49 1.04
N VAL A 37 -5.41 2.91 0.82
CA VAL A 37 -4.24 2.31 1.49
C VAL A 37 -4.33 2.44 3.01
N ARG A 38 -4.57 3.65 3.53
CA ARG A 38 -4.65 3.88 4.97
C ARG A 38 -5.76 3.08 5.67
N PRO A 39 -7.04 3.15 5.24
CA PRO A 39 -8.10 2.40 5.91
C PRO A 39 -7.86 0.89 5.86
N VAL A 40 -7.35 0.35 4.74
CA VAL A 40 -7.05 -1.09 4.63
C VAL A 40 -5.95 -1.53 5.59
N LEU A 41 -4.88 -0.74 5.72
CA LEU A 41 -3.81 -1.06 6.67
C LEU A 41 -4.30 -0.95 8.12
N ALA A 42 -5.10 0.07 8.43
CA ALA A 42 -5.66 0.25 9.77
C ALA A 42 -6.63 -0.88 10.16
N GLU A 43 -7.52 -1.29 9.25
CA GLU A 43 -8.46 -2.40 9.45
C GLU A 43 -7.75 -3.75 9.53
N GLY A 44 -6.69 -3.91 8.73
CA GLY A 44 -5.89 -5.13 8.65
C GLY A 44 -4.91 -5.34 9.82
N GLY A 45 -4.87 -4.41 10.79
CA GLY A 45 -4.00 -4.49 11.95
C GLY A 45 -2.52 -4.30 11.61
N PHE A 46 -2.21 -3.58 10.52
CA PHE A 46 -0.83 -3.25 10.16
C PHE A 46 -0.14 -2.49 11.29
N THR A 47 1.08 -2.88 11.61
CA THR A 47 1.93 -2.22 12.60
C THR A 47 3.11 -1.54 11.91
N ALA A 48 3.55 -0.39 12.45
CA ALA A 48 4.56 0.45 11.81
C ALA A 48 5.94 -0.21 11.63
N ASP A 49 6.21 -1.32 12.30
CA ASP A 49 7.41 -2.14 12.18
C ASP A 49 7.40 -3.09 10.97
N TRP A 50 6.27 -3.26 10.29
CA TRP A 50 6.13 -4.17 9.14
C TRP A 50 6.55 -3.56 7.80
N GLY A 51 6.81 -2.26 7.74
CA GLY A 51 7.23 -1.57 6.54
C GLY A 51 7.17 -0.04 6.66
N ASP A 52 7.93 0.66 5.84
CA ASP A 52 7.95 2.12 5.74
C ASP A 52 7.25 2.64 4.46
N HIS A 53 6.87 1.73 3.55
CA HIS A 53 6.14 2.02 2.33
C HIS A 53 5.03 1.01 2.07
N ALA A 54 4.01 1.45 1.33
CA ALA A 54 3.05 0.59 0.66
C ALA A 54 3.08 0.84 -0.85
N ARG A 55 2.90 -0.22 -1.64
CA ARG A 55 2.74 -0.15 -3.08
C ARG A 55 1.32 -0.54 -3.45
N VAL A 56 0.79 0.15 -4.46
CA VAL A 56 -0.47 -0.22 -5.12
C VAL A 56 -0.10 -0.85 -6.45
N LEU A 57 -0.57 -2.08 -6.66
CA LEU A 57 -0.33 -2.87 -7.85
C LEU A 57 -1.63 -3.00 -8.64
N ASP A 58 -1.55 -2.95 -9.97
CA ASP A 58 -2.68 -3.25 -10.86
C ASP A 58 -2.99 -4.77 -10.92
N ALA A 59 -3.98 -5.14 -11.74
CA ALA A 59 -4.37 -6.54 -11.92
C ALA A 59 -3.24 -7.43 -12.50
N GLU A 60 -2.26 -6.84 -13.18
CA GLU A 60 -1.09 -7.51 -13.75
C GLU A 60 0.11 -7.48 -12.78
N ARG A 61 -0.10 -7.04 -11.53
CA ARG A 61 0.90 -6.86 -10.47
C ARG A 61 1.99 -5.83 -10.80
N ARG A 62 1.70 -4.89 -11.69
CA ARG A 62 2.59 -3.75 -11.95
C ARG A 62 2.34 -2.66 -10.93
N GLU A 63 3.40 -2.10 -10.37
CA GLU A 63 3.30 -0.97 -9.48
C GLU A 63 2.77 0.25 -10.23
N VAL A 64 1.63 0.77 -9.75
CA VAL A 64 0.99 1.98 -10.29
C VAL A 64 1.09 3.17 -9.33
N ALA A 65 1.38 2.91 -8.05
CA ALA A 65 1.63 3.95 -7.07
C ALA A 65 2.46 3.42 -5.89
N ARG A 66 3.13 4.33 -5.20
CA ARG A 66 3.83 4.08 -3.94
C ARG A 66 3.47 5.14 -2.93
N VAL A 67 3.24 4.73 -1.69
CA VAL A 67 2.84 5.56 -0.57
C VAL A 67 3.86 5.38 0.54
N ALA A 68 4.43 6.48 1.02
CA ALA A 68 5.29 6.47 2.20
C ALA A 68 4.41 6.42 3.46
N LEU A 69 4.73 5.53 4.40
CA LEU A 69 3.97 5.31 5.64
C LEU A 69 4.52 6.18 6.78
N THR A 70 4.72 7.47 6.50
CA THR A 70 5.29 8.42 7.48
C THR A 70 4.32 8.70 8.63
N PRO A 71 4.75 9.33 9.73
CA PRO A 71 3.84 9.73 10.81
C PRO A 71 2.66 10.60 10.34
N GLU A 72 2.88 11.45 9.33
CA GLU A 72 1.83 12.28 8.73
C GLU A 72 0.76 11.43 8.04
N PHE A 73 1.15 10.38 7.31
CA PHE A 73 0.22 9.45 6.68
C PHE A 73 -0.79 8.85 7.67
N TRP A 74 -0.35 8.58 8.91
CA TRP A 74 -1.18 8.01 9.97
C TRP A 74 -1.98 9.05 10.78
N SER A 75 -1.65 10.33 10.66
CA SER A 75 -2.27 11.42 11.43
C SER A 75 -3.48 12.05 10.75
N HIS A 76 -3.77 11.66 9.51
CA HIS A 76 -4.94 12.11 8.72
C HIS A 76 -6.03 11.04 8.71
#